data_AF-B7PWW8-F1
#
_entry.id   AF-B7PWW8-F1
#
_cell.length_a   1.000
_cell.length_b   1.000
_cell.length_c   1.000
_cell.angle_alpha   90.00
_cell.angle_beta   90.00
_cell.angle_gamma   90.00
#
_symmetry.space_group_name_H-M   'P 1'
#
loop_
_entity.id
_entity.type
_entity.pdbx_description
1 polymer ?
#
loop_
_entity_poly.entity_id
_entity_poly.type
_entity_poly.pdbx_seq_one_letter_code
_entity_poly.pdbx_strand_id
1 'polypeptide(L)'
;MATVSPQTNEEKLQLSALTEMVNTTRLILSYPEGIESQAALDNKLSSFPENSRVFFDNYLNAVVANRKMRRQINRLLLDSGRGQRVITYDAVQRRLALPAEFLLPPLYAADSFLAANYGTLGTEVSIALWRGVTTATMKDHGGLYVGALLEHHAKRFGCNLESHDDIIVAVAGEVVAEGFATCVREMSTVPSVADLKLLFLASCLPSCGSRDLRCNRATSCSVQFRQVFQCPA
;
A
#
# COMPACT_ATOMS: atom_id res chain seq x y z
N MET A 1 18.29 -1.73 26.04
CA MET A 1 18.31 -2.73 24.95
C MET A 1 17.17 -3.70 25.21
N ALA A 2 16.16 -3.75 24.34
CA ALA A 2 15.11 -4.76 24.47
C ALA A 2 15.71 -6.13 24.15
N THR A 3 15.66 -7.06 25.10
CA THR A 3 16.00 -8.47 24.89
C THR A 3 15.03 -9.05 23.87
N VAL A 4 15.55 -9.48 22.72
CA VAL A 4 14.76 -10.15 21.68
C VAL A 4 14.33 -11.49 22.25
N SER A 5 13.04 -11.65 22.52
CA SER A 5 12.44 -12.95 22.84
C SER A 5 12.74 -13.92 21.69
N PRO A 6 13.08 -15.19 21.97
CA PRO A 6 13.28 -16.16 20.90
C PRO A 6 12.00 -16.31 20.07
N GLN A 7 12.14 -16.22 18.74
CA GLN A 7 11.03 -16.42 17.80
C GLN A 7 10.41 -17.81 17.99
N THR A 8 9.10 -17.86 18.15
CA THR A 8 8.34 -19.11 18.20
C THR A 8 8.33 -19.80 16.83
N ASN A 9 8.12 -21.12 16.80
CA ASN A 9 7.99 -21.87 15.53
C ASN A 9 6.81 -21.37 14.69
N GLU A 10 5.76 -20.86 15.33
CA GLU A 10 4.60 -20.25 14.68
C GLU A 10 4.96 -18.91 13.99
N GLU A 11 5.72 -18.04 14.67
CA GLU A 11 6.21 -16.79 14.08
C GLU A 11 7.12 -17.04 12.86
N LYS A 12 7.97 -18.08 12.90
CA LYS A 12 8.82 -18.46 11.76
C LYS A 12 8.01 -18.94 10.55
N LEU A 13 6.95 -19.71 10.79
CA LEU A 13 6.04 -20.16 9.73
C LEU A 13 5.26 -18.99 9.12
N GLN A 14 4.74 -18.08 9.95
CA GLN A 14 4.06 -16.87 9.49
C GLN A 14 4.99 -15.94 8.70
N LEU A 15 6.23 -15.75 9.14
CA LEU A 15 7.23 -14.95 8.42
C LEU A 15 7.59 -15.58 7.06
N SER A 16 7.71 -16.90 7.00
CA SER A 16 8.00 -17.62 5.75
C SER A 16 6.85 -17.45 4.75
N ALA A 17 5.60 -17.61 5.20
CA ALA A 17 4.42 -17.40 4.37
C ALA A 17 4.26 -15.94 3.91
N LEU A 18 4.50 -14.98 4.81
CA LEU A 18 4.54 -13.56 4.46
C LEU A 18 5.59 -13.29 3.38
N THR A 19 6.79 -13.83 3.53
CA THR A 19 7.89 -13.67 2.58
C THR A 19 7.53 -14.26 1.21
N GLU A 20 6.94 -15.46 1.18
CA GLU A 20 6.48 -16.07 -0.07
C GLU A 20 5.40 -15.22 -0.76
N MET A 21 4.40 -14.74 0.00
CA MET A 21 3.33 -13.90 -0.54
C MET A 21 3.87 -12.60 -1.13
N VAL A 22 4.76 -11.91 -0.42
CA VAL A 22 5.40 -10.69 -0.91
C VAL A 22 6.24 -10.97 -2.15
N ASN A 23 7.09 -12.01 -2.13
CA ASN A 23 7.98 -12.35 -3.25
C ASN A 23 7.24 -12.78 -4.53
N THR A 24 6.02 -13.30 -4.38
CA THR A 24 5.18 -13.72 -5.52
C THR A 24 4.16 -12.66 -5.93
N THR A 25 4.13 -11.52 -5.23
CA THR A 25 3.25 -10.41 -5.58
C THR A 25 3.71 -9.76 -6.88
N ARG A 26 2.81 -9.67 -7.85
CA ARG A 26 3.03 -8.95 -9.11
C ARG A 26 2.54 -7.51 -9.00
N LEU A 27 3.41 -6.57 -9.33
CA LEU A 27 3.06 -5.16 -9.41
C LEU A 27 2.43 -4.84 -10.78
N ILE A 28 1.27 -4.21 -10.78
CA ILE A 28 0.64 -3.64 -11.97
C ILE A 28 0.70 -2.12 -11.84
N LEU A 29 1.33 -1.47 -12.81
CA LEU A 29 1.55 -0.02 -12.82
C LEU A 29 0.64 0.66 -13.83
N SER A 30 0.08 1.80 -13.43
CA SER A 30 -0.62 2.77 -14.28
C SER A 30 -2.00 2.34 -14.79
N TYR A 31 -2.06 1.40 -15.74
CA TYR A 31 -3.30 1.06 -16.45
C TYR A 31 -3.52 -0.46 -16.49
N PRO A 32 -4.79 -0.93 -16.52
CA PRO A 32 -5.09 -2.35 -16.65
C PRO A 32 -4.49 -2.96 -17.90
N GLU A 33 -4.02 -4.20 -17.79
CA GLU A 33 -3.65 -4.99 -18.95
C GLU A 33 -4.85 -5.14 -19.89
N GLY A 34 -4.64 -4.94 -21.19
CA GLY A 34 -5.65 -5.06 -22.23
C GLY A 34 -6.44 -3.79 -22.57
N ILE A 35 -5.98 -2.60 -22.14
CA ILE A 35 -6.48 -1.29 -22.61
C ILE A 35 -5.35 -0.35 -23.08
N GLU A 36 -4.16 -0.88 -23.31
CA GLU A 36 -2.95 -0.12 -23.65
C GLU A 36 -2.98 0.44 -25.08
N SER A 37 -3.92 -0.02 -25.90
CA SER A 37 -4.14 0.47 -27.27
C SER A 37 -5.59 0.90 -27.47
N GLN A 38 -5.80 1.85 -28.38
CA GLN A 38 -7.13 2.29 -28.78
C GLN A 38 -8.00 1.11 -29.23
N ALA A 39 -7.45 0.17 -30.02
CA ALA A 39 -8.19 -1.00 -30.48
C ALA A 39 -8.63 -1.92 -29.32
N ALA A 40 -7.79 -2.12 -28.31
CA ALA A 40 -8.13 -2.93 -27.15
C ALA A 40 -9.20 -2.25 -26.28
N LEU A 41 -9.08 -0.93 -26.11
CA LEU A 41 -10.09 -0.11 -25.44
C LEU A 41 -11.43 -0.13 -26.19
N ASP A 42 -11.42 0.10 -27.50
CA ASP A 42 -12.61 0.08 -28.35
C ASP A 42 -13.30 -1.29 -28.32
N ASN A 43 -12.53 -2.38 -28.33
CA ASN A 43 -13.08 -3.73 -28.20
C ASN A 43 -13.80 -3.91 -26.85
N LYS A 44 -13.24 -3.41 -25.74
CA LYS A 44 -13.92 -3.43 -24.43
C LYS A 44 -15.18 -2.54 -24.43
N LEU A 45 -15.09 -1.35 -25.01
CA LEU A 45 -16.18 -0.38 -25.05
C LEU A 45 -17.29 -0.75 -26.03
N SER A 46 -17.01 -1.55 -27.06
CA SER A 46 -18.00 -2.03 -28.03
C SER A 46 -19.15 -2.82 -27.39
N SER A 47 -18.93 -3.35 -26.18
CA SER A 47 -19.94 -4.02 -25.37
C SER A 47 -20.94 -3.08 -24.69
N PHE A 48 -20.74 -1.76 -24.79
CA PHE A 48 -21.62 -0.71 -24.31
C PHE A 48 -22.37 -0.06 -25.49
N PRO A 49 -23.61 -0.50 -25.79
CA PRO A 49 -24.42 0.18 -26.80
C PRO A 49 -24.82 1.57 -26.26
N GLU A 50 -24.23 2.63 -26.83
CA GLU A 50 -24.69 3.99 -26.59
C GLU A 50 -26.00 4.24 -27.35
N ASN A 51 -27.04 4.61 -26.61
CA ASN A 51 -28.24 5.22 -27.16
C ASN A 51 -28.16 6.72 -26.82
N SER A 52 -27.51 7.48 -27.69
CA SER A 52 -26.95 8.82 -27.44
C SER A 52 -27.93 9.94 -27.01
N ARG A 53 -29.21 9.62 -26.79
CA ARG A 53 -30.26 10.61 -26.43
C ARG A 53 -30.97 10.35 -25.09
N VAL A 54 -30.74 9.22 -24.42
CA VAL A 54 -31.44 8.92 -23.15
C VAL A 54 -30.43 8.51 -22.07
N PHE A 55 -30.17 9.43 -21.14
CA PHE A 55 -29.22 9.20 -20.03
C PHE A 55 -29.55 7.93 -19.22
N PHE A 56 -30.83 7.72 -18.91
CA PHE A 56 -31.26 6.59 -18.08
C PHE A 56 -31.01 5.24 -18.76
N ASP A 57 -31.28 5.13 -20.06
CA ASP A 57 -31.04 3.92 -20.83
C ASP A 57 -29.54 3.64 -20.97
N ASN A 58 -28.73 4.69 -21.18
CA ASN A 58 -27.27 4.57 -21.19
C ASN A 58 -26.73 4.09 -19.83
N TYR A 59 -27.27 4.61 -18.73
CA TYR A 59 -26.91 4.17 -17.38
C TYR A 59 -27.28 2.69 -17.16
N LEU A 60 -28.49 2.27 -17.53
CA LEU A 60 -28.90 0.86 -17.41
C LEU A 60 -28.04 -0.06 -18.27
N ASN A 61 -27.75 0.33 -19.52
CA ASN A 61 -26.86 -0.41 -20.41
C ASN A 61 -25.46 -0.55 -19.80
N ALA A 62 -24.92 0.53 -19.21
CA ALA A 62 -23.64 0.49 -18.51
C ALA A 62 -23.65 -0.45 -17.30
N VAL A 63 -24.73 -0.45 -16.49
CA VAL A 63 -24.89 -1.38 -15.36
C VAL A 63 -24.93 -2.84 -15.83
N VAL A 64 -25.68 -3.14 -16.88
CA VAL A 64 -25.80 -4.50 -17.46
C VAL A 64 -24.48 -4.96 -18.07
N ALA A 65 -23.81 -4.10 -18.85
CA ALA A 65 -22.50 -4.39 -19.44
C ALA A 65 -21.43 -4.62 -18.35
N ASN A 66 -21.41 -3.77 -17.32
CA ASN A 66 -20.52 -3.93 -16.16
C ASN A 66 -20.79 -5.25 -15.43
N ARG A 67 -22.05 -5.67 -15.25
CA ARG A 67 -22.37 -6.98 -14.65
C ARG A 67 -21.83 -8.15 -15.47
N LYS A 68 -21.85 -8.07 -16.80
CA LYS A 68 -21.25 -9.07 -17.70
C LYS A 68 -19.72 -9.06 -17.61
N MET A 69 -19.10 -7.88 -17.63
CA MET A 69 -17.65 -7.71 -17.55
C MET A 69 -17.04 -7.98 -16.18
N ARG A 70 -17.80 -7.86 -15.07
CA ARG A 70 -17.37 -8.23 -13.72
C ARG A 70 -16.96 -9.70 -13.57
N ARG A 71 -17.32 -10.54 -14.54
CA ARG A 71 -16.91 -11.94 -14.66
C ARG A 71 -15.64 -12.14 -15.50
N GLN A 72 -15.18 -11.11 -16.21
CA GLN A 72 -14.12 -11.19 -17.22
C GLN A 72 -12.93 -10.26 -16.97
N ILE A 73 -13.06 -9.20 -16.16
CA ILE A 73 -12.01 -8.18 -15.97
C ILE A 73 -11.34 -8.32 -14.60
N ASN A 74 -10.01 -8.21 -14.61
CA ASN A 74 -9.17 -7.96 -13.44
C ASN A 74 -9.68 -6.76 -12.64
N ARG A 75 -10.24 -6.99 -11.46
CA ARG A 75 -10.85 -5.93 -10.62
C ARG A 75 -9.84 -4.95 -10.03
N LEU A 76 -8.57 -5.33 -10.03
CA LEU A 76 -7.46 -4.66 -9.36
C LEU A 76 -7.29 -3.16 -9.69
N LEU A 77 -7.58 -2.75 -10.93
CA LEU A 77 -7.46 -1.35 -11.38
C LEU A 77 -8.80 -0.68 -11.68
N LEU A 78 -9.92 -1.34 -11.38
CA LEU A 78 -11.26 -0.78 -11.57
C LEU A 78 -11.78 -0.03 -10.34
N ASP A 79 -11.20 -0.27 -9.16
CA ASP A 79 -11.57 0.46 -7.94
C ASP A 79 -10.96 1.87 -7.86
N SER A 80 -9.93 2.18 -8.66
CA SER A 80 -9.43 3.56 -8.85
C SER A 80 -10.39 4.43 -9.68
N GLY A 81 -11.28 3.82 -10.46
CA GLY A 81 -12.28 4.50 -11.30
C GLY A 81 -13.39 5.23 -10.52
N ARG A 82 -13.36 5.22 -9.18
CA ARG A 82 -14.32 5.93 -8.31
C ARG A 82 -13.80 7.27 -7.78
N GLY A 83 -12.68 7.78 -8.29
CA GLY A 83 -12.07 9.01 -7.79
C GLY A 83 -11.45 8.88 -6.38
N GLN A 84 -11.37 7.66 -5.85
CA GLN A 84 -10.60 7.34 -4.65
C GLN A 84 -9.22 6.85 -5.09
N ARG A 85 -8.18 7.63 -4.74
CA ARG A 85 -6.78 7.25 -4.92
C ARG A 85 -6.47 6.12 -3.93
N VAL A 86 -6.60 4.86 -4.37
CA VAL A 86 -6.30 3.69 -3.54
C VAL A 86 -5.42 2.73 -4.34
N ILE A 87 -4.35 2.27 -3.69
CA ILE A 87 -3.54 1.15 -4.17
C ILE A 87 -4.25 -0.13 -3.71
N THR A 88 -4.56 -1.01 -4.65
CA THR A 88 -5.38 -2.19 -4.37
C THR A 88 -4.53 -3.45 -4.38
N TYR A 89 -4.73 -4.34 -3.43
CA TYR A 89 -4.10 -5.66 -3.41
C TYR A 89 -5.15 -6.77 -3.60
N ASP A 90 -4.94 -7.63 -4.59
CA ASP A 90 -5.71 -8.87 -4.79
C ASP A 90 -4.91 -10.02 -4.20
N ALA A 91 -5.41 -10.51 -3.07
CA ALA A 91 -4.87 -11.64 -2.35
C ALA A 91 -4.88 -12.95 -3.15
N VAL A 92 -5.92 -13.17 -3.94
CA VAL A 92 -6.12 -14.44 -4.67
C VAL A 92 -5.13 -14.51 -5.83
N GLN A 93 -4.95 -13.40 -6.53
CA GLN A 93 -4.06 -13.34 -7.68
C GLN A 93 -2.63 -12.90 -7.32
N ARG A 94 -2.39 -12.54 -6.05
CA ARG A 94 -1.14 -11.96 -5.54
C ARG A 94 -0.70 -10.78 -6.41
N ARG A 95 -1.54 -9.76 -6.50
CA ARG A 95 -1.29 -8.58 -7.34
C ARG A 95 -1.48 -7.31 -6.55
N LEU A 96 -0.54 -6.39 -6.70
CA LEU A 96 -0.66 -5.02 -6.20
C LEU A 96 -0.84 -4.09 -7.39
N ALA A 97 -1.94 -3.34 -7.41
CA ALA A 97 -2.26 -2.39 -8.45
C ALA A 97 -2.01 -0.97 -7.96
N LEU A 98 -1.08 -0.29 -8.64
CA LEU A 98 -0.74 1.12 -8.44
C LEU A 98 -1.33 1.95 -9.59
N PRO A 99 -2.39 2.74 -9.34
CA PRO A 99 -2.95 3.63 -10.35
C PRO A 99 -1.95 4.72 -10.79
N ALA A 100 -2.07 5.18 -12.03
CA ALA A 100 -1.16 6.17 -12.62
C ALA A 100 -1.11 7.48 -11.81
N GLU A 101 -2.18 7.84 -11.12
CA GLU A 101 -2.29 9.06 -10.32
C GLU A 101 -1.33 9.08 -9.12
N PHE A 102 -0.83 7.92 -8.68
CA PHE A 102 0.20 7.82 -7.65
C PHE A 102 1.62 8.09 -8.17
N LEU A 103 1.81 8.06 -9.50
CA LEU A 103 3.08 8.38 -10.16
C LEU A 103 3.21 9.89 -10.47
N LEU A 104 2.37 10.71 -9.83
CA LEU A 104 2.35 12.16 -9.99
C LEU A 104 2.72 12.87 -8.68
N PRO A 105 3.26 14.10 -8.73
CA PRO A 105 3.47 14.91 -7.54
C PRO A 105 2.18 15.15 -6.75
N PRO A 106 2.23 15.24 -5.40
CA PRO A 106 3.44 15.14 -4.56
C PRO A 106 3.84 13.70 -4.23
N LEU A 107 3.14 12.68 -4.75
CA LEU A 107 3.36 11.29 -4.36
C LEU A 107 4.63 10.70 -4.98
N TYR A 108 4.94 11.07 -6.21
CA TYR A 108 6.16 10.64 -6.88
C TYR A 108 6.63 11.68 -7.89
N ALA A 109 7.95 11.90 -7.95
CA ALA A 109 8.59 12.54 -9.09
C ALA A 109 9.99 11.95 -9.28
N ALA A 110 10.37 11.69 -10.55
CA ALA A 110 11.64 11.04 -10.87
C ALA A 110 12.87 11.88 -10.48
N ASP A 111 12.72 13.19 -10.45
CA ASP A 111 13.72 14.20 -10.09
C ASP A 111 13.63 14.65 -8.63
N SER A 112 12.72 14.07 -7.83
CA SER A 112 12.60 14.36 -6.40
C SER A 112 13.66 13.65 -5.57
N PHE A 113 13.84 14.11 -4.33
CA PHE A 113 14.65 13.43 -3.33
C PHE A 113 14.14 12.00 -3.11
N LEU A 114 15.05 11.02 -3.08
CA LEU A 114 14.72 9.62 -2.83
C LEU A 114 13.92 9.45 -1.52
N ALA A 115 14.34 10.16 -0.47
CA ALA A 115 13.65 10.18 0.82
C ALA A 115 12.18 10.63 0.69
N ALA A 116 11.89 11.62 -0.15
CA ALA A 116 10.54 12.09 -0.38
C ALA A 116 9.69 11.02 -1.09
N ASN A 117 10.21 10.42 -2.17
CA ASN A 117 9.51 9.34 -2.88
C ASN A 117 9.23 8.11 -2.00
N TYR A 118 10.20 7.72 -1.16
CA TYR A 118 10.00 6.65 -0.17
C TYR A 118 8.94 7.05 0.87
N GLY A 119 9.02 8.27 1.39
CA GLY A 119 8.06 8.79 2.35
C GLY A 119 6.63 8.81 1.79
N THR A 120 6.41 9.32 0.59
CA THR A 120 5.06 9.39 0.01
C THR A 120 4.60 8.08 -0.61
N LEU A 121 5.10 7.75 -1.80
CA LEU A 121 4.66 6.59 -2.57
C LEU A 121 5.03 5.28 -1.85
N GLY A 122 6.23 5.20 -1.27
CA GLY A 122 6.67 4.01 -0.54
C GLY A 122 5.75 3.67 0.64
N THR A 123 5.32 4.68 1.42
CA THR A 123 4.36 4.47 2.51
C THR A 123 3.00 4.00 2.02
N GLU A 124 2.45 4.60 0.98
CA GLU A 124 1.15 4.15 0.43
C GLU A 124 1.22 2.70 -0.10
N VAL A 125 2.31 2.36 -0.81
CA VAL A 125 2.56 1.00 -1.32
C VAL A 125 2.67 -0.01 -0.17
N SER A 126 3.45 0.34 0.86
CA SER A 126 3.66 -0.49 2.05
C SER A 126 2.35 -0.73 2.80
N ILE A 127 1.54 0.32 3.03
CA ILE A 127 0.22 0.21 3.66
C ILE A 127 -0.69 -0.73 2.86
N ALA A 128 -0.74 -0.58 1.54
CA ALA A 128 -1.61 -1.39 0.69
C ALA A 128 -1.20 -2.87 0.66
N LEU A 129 0.11 -3.15 0.65
CA LEU A 129 0.64 -4.50 0.78
C LEU A 129 0.23 -5.13 2.11
N TRP A 130 0.47 -4.43 3.22
CA TRP A 130 0.13 -4.95 4.55
C TRP A 130 -1.37 -5.18 4.70
N ARG A 131 -2.22 -4.23 4.31
CA ARG A 131 -3.69 -4.42 4.30
C ARG A 131 -4.12 -5.62 3.46
N GLY A 132 -3.49 -5.77 2.30
CA GLY A 132 -3.76 -6.86 1.38
C GLY A 132 -3.42 -8.23 1.95
N VAL A 133 -2.20 -8.37 2.48
CA VAL A 133 -1.70 -9.62 3.05
C VAL A 133 -2.45 -9.98 4.34
N THR A 134 -2.76 -9.02 5.21
CA THR A 134 -3.54 -9.31 6.42
C THR A 134 -4.94 -9.77 6.10
N THR A 135 -5.61 -9.10 5.15
CA THR A 135 -6.96 -9.50 4.71
C THR A 135 -6.96 -10.89 4.08
N ALA A 136 -5.93 -11.24 3.32
CA ALA A 136 -5.76 -12.57 2.72
C ALA A 136 -5.63 -13.68 3.77
N THR A 137 -4.78 -13.44 4.76
CA THR A 137 -4.40 -14.42 5.78
C THR A 137 -5.43 -14.52 6.91
N MET A 138 -6.29 -13.52 7.07
CA MET A 138 -7.51 -13.61 7.90
C MET A 138 -8.53 -14.61 7.39
N LYS A 139 -8.52 -14.94 6.09
CA LYS A 139 -9.63 -15.66 5.46
C LYS A 139 -9.40 -17.15 5.21
N ASP A 140 -8.30 -17.62 4.61
CA ASP A 140 -8.17 -19.08 4.39
C ASP A 140 -6.86 -19.60 3.75
N HIS A 141 -5.68 -19.38 4.33
CA HIS A 141 -4.45 -20.04 3.85
C HIS A 141 -3.68 -20.74 4.99
N GLY A 142 -4.16 -21.94 5.35
CA GLY A 142 -3.38 -22.89 6.17
C GLY A 142 -3.29 -22.57 7.67
N GLY A 143 -4.22 -21.79 8.22
CA GLY A 143 -4.22 -21.42 9.64
C GLY A 143 -3.16 -20.40 10.04
N LEU A 144 -2.49 -19.76 9.06
CA LEU A 144 -1.48 -18.74 9.31
C LEU A 144 -2.11 -17.35 9.31
N TYR A 145 -2.20 -16.75 10.49
CA TYR A 145 -2.71 -15.40 10.71
C TYR A 145 -1.55 -14.41 10.89
N VAL A 146 -1.21 -13.65 9.84
CA VAL A 146 -0.14 -12.63 9.87
C VAL A 146 -0.45 -11.51 10.87
N GLY A 147 -1.70 -11.38 11.31
CA GLY A 147 -2.07 -10.41 12.36
C GLY A 147 -1.36 -10.66 13.69
N ALA A 148 -1.00 -11.90 14.05
CA ALA A 148 -0.21 -12.16 15.25
C ALA A 148 1.21 -11.59 15.15
N LEU A 149 1.84 -11.70 13.97
CA LEU A 149 3.15 -11.08 13.69
C LEU A 149 3.06 -9.54 13.78
N LEU A 150 1.99 -8.96 13.23
CA LEU A 150 1.73 -7.52 13.33
C LEU A 150 1.49 -7.07 14.77
N GLU A 151 0.71 -7.79 15.55
CA GLU A 151 0.46 -7.50 16.96
C GLU A 151 1.73 -7.66 17.81
N HIS A 152 2.54 -8.67 17.53
CA HIS A 152 3.86 -8.82 18.13
C HIS A 152 4.74 -7.60 17.82
N HIS A 153 4.78 -7.20 16.55
CA HIS A 153 5.57 -6.05 16.13
C HIS A 153 5.02 -4.73 16.71
N ALA A 154 3.69 -4.61 16.86
CA ALA A 154 3.02 -3.48 17.48
C ALA A 154 3.41 -3.34 18.96
N LYS A 155 3.44 -4.45 19.71
CA LYS A 155 3.88 -4.46 21.12
C LYS A 155 5.31 -3.95 21.28
N ARG A 156 6.18 -4.17 20.29
CA ARG A 156 7.56 -3.65 20.29
C ARG A 156 7.63 -2.12 20.19
N PHE A 157 6.63 -1.47 19.60
CA PHE A 157 6.60 0.00 19.50
C PHE A 157 6.28 0.70 20.82
N GLY A 158 5.80 -0.03 21.83
CA GLY A 158 5.53 0.52 23.17
C GLY A 158 4.40 1.56 23.19
N CYS A 159 3.48 1.50 22.22
CA CYS A 159 2.32 2.37 22.12
C CYS A 159 1.03 1.55 22.04
N ASN A 160 -0.06 2.06 22.63
CA ASN A 160 -1.38 1.44 22.54
C ASN A 160 -2.04 1.81 21.20
N LEU A 161 -1.85 0.97 20.19
CA LEU A 161 -2.58 1.07 18.92
C LEU A 161 -3.94 0.38 19.08
N GLU A 162 -5.01 1.14 18.84
CA GLU A 162 -6.39 0.72 19.14
C GLU A 162 -7.02 -0.11 18.02
N SER A 163 -6.55 0.07 16.77
CA SER A 163 -7.09 -0.62 15.61
C SER A 163 -6.03 -1.37 14.81
N HIS A 164 -6.46 -2.42 14.12
CA HIS A 164 -5.59 -3.21 13.22
C HIS A 164 -5.01 -2.35 12.09
N ASP A 165 -5.76 -1.35 11.61
CA ASP A 165 -5.28 -0.43 10.58
C ASP A 165 -4.13 0.46 11.10
N ASP A 166 -4.17 0.84 12.38
CA ASP A 166 -3.11 1.65 12.99
C ASP A 166 -1.82 0.88 13.13
N ILE A 167 -1.94 -0.40 13.47
CA ILE A 167 -0.80 -1.33 13.49
C ILE A 167 -0.19 -1.43 12.11
N ILE A 168 -1.01 -1.63 11.07
CA ILE A 168 -0.54 -1.69 9.68
C ILE A 168 0.18 -0.40 9.30
N VAL A 169 -0.39 0.76 9.59
CA VAL A 169 0.19 2.05 9.26
C VAL A 169 1.53 2.27 9.98
N ALA A 170 1.63 1.92 11.25
CA ALA A 170 2.88 2.02 12.01
C ALA A 170 3.97 1.06 11.46
N VAL A 171 3.61 -0.21 11.23
CA VAL A 171 4.55 -1.18 10.66
C VAL A 171 4.98 -0.77 9.25
N ALA A 172 4.05 -0.26 8.44
CA ALA A 172 4.35 0.20 7.09
C ALA A 172 5.37 1.35 7.08
N GLY A 173 5.25 2.29 8.02
CA GLY A 173 6.20 3.40 8.20
C GLY A 173 7.62 2.92 8.53
N GLU A 174 7.75 1.96 9.45
CA GLU A 174 9.05 1.38 9.83
C GLU A 174 9.68 0.58 8.69
N VAL A 175 8.89 -0.22 7.97
CA VAL A 175 9.36 -0.95 6.79
C VAL A 175 9.87 -0.01 5.71
N VAL A 176 9.21 1.13 5.50
CA VAL A 176 9.65 2.14 4.54
C VAL A 176 10.93 2.83 4.98
N ALA A 177 11.06 3.17 6.26
CA ALA A 177 12.28 3.78 6.79
C ALA A 177 13.48 2.82 6.66
N GLU A 178 13.30 1.53 6.94
CA GLU A 178 14.34 0.51 6.76
C GLU A 178 14.64 0.24 5.28
N GLY A 179 13.61 0.21 4.43
CA GLY A 179 13.76 0.07 2.98
C GLY A 179 14.54 1.23 2.36
N PHE A 180 14.26 2.46 2.80
CA PHE A 180 15.03 3.64 2.43
C PHE A 180 16.47 3.54 2.91
N ALA A 181 16.68 3.19 4.18
CA ALA A 181 18.02 3.05 4.74
C ALA A 181 18.85 1.99 4.00
N THR A 182 18.22 0.88 3.61
CA THR A 182 18.86 -0.18 2.81
C THR A 182 19.25 0.33 1.42
N CYS A 183 18.33 0.98 0.72
CA CYS A 183 18.59 1.53 -0.62
C CYS A 183 19.76 2.52 -0.62
N VAL A 184 19.81 3.42 0.38
CA VAL A 184 20.90 4.41 0.52
C VAL A 184 22.25 3.74 0.84
N ARG A 185 22.24 2.67 1.68
CA ARG A 185 23.44 1.86 1.97
C ARG A 185 23.98 1.14 0.73
N GLU A 186 23.10 0.64 -0.12
CA GLU A 186 23.49 0.03 -1.40
C GLU A 186 24.15 1.04 -2.35
N MET A 187 23.77 2.31 -2.25
CA MET A 187 24.45 3.42 -2.95
C MET A 187 25.77 3.85 -2.28
N SER A 188 26.28 3.07 -1.31
CA SER A 188 27.51 3.35 -0.54
C SER A 188 27.45 4.64 0.29
N THR A 189 26.25 5.02 0.74
CA THR A 189 26.03 6.20 1.58
C THR A 189 25.26 5.84 2.84
N VAL A 190 25.37 6.66 3.89
CA VAL A 190 24.54 6.53 5.09
C VAL A 190 23.42 7.57 4.99
N PRO A 191 22.15 7.21 5.28
CA PRO A 191 21.07 8.19 5.32
C PRO A 191 21.41 9.35 6.24
N SER A 192 21.36 10.58 5.73
CA SER A 192 21.56 11.74 6.60
C SER A 192 20.35 11.95 7.51
N VAL A 193 20.54 12.65 8.64
CA VAL A 193 19.42 13.05 9.50
C VAL A 193 18.42 13.91 8.74
N ALA A 194 18.89 14.73 7.79
CA ALA A 194 18.02 15.55 6.94
C ALA A 194 17.16 14.68 6.01
N ASP A 195 17.72 13.61 5.42
CA ASP A 195 16.97 12.68 4.58
C ASP A 195 15.91 11.93 5.38
N LEU A 196 16.25 11.45 6.58
CA LEU A 196 15.29 10.79 7.45
C LEU A 196 14.16 11.73 7.89
N LYS A 197 14.48 12.99 8.21
CA LYS A 197 13.46 14.02 8.48
C LYS A 197 12.55 14.21 7.27
N LEU A 198 13.13 14.32 6.08
CA LEU A 198 12.37 14.46 4.84
C LEU A 198 11.47 13.25 4.57
N LEU A 199 11.97 12.03 4.77
CA LEU A 199 11.19 10.80 4.64
C LEU A 199 9.95 10.81 5.55
N PHE A 200 10.14 11.10 6.83
CA PHE A 200 9.02 11.12 7.78
C PHE A 200 8.03 12.25 7.50
N LEU A 201 8.51 13.46 7.16
CA LEU A 201 7.64 14.57 6.76
C LEU A 201 6.85 14.24 5.50
N ALA A 202 7.51 13.66 4.49
CA ALA A 202 6.91 13.24 3.24
C ALA A 202 5.83 12.17 3.46
N SER A 203 6.05 11.24 4.40
CA SER A 203 5.06 10.20 4.74
C SER A 203 3.76 10.72 5.32
N CYS A 204 3.77 11.96 5.84
CA CYS A 204 2.59 12.61 6.34
C CYS A 204 1.79 13.38 5.27
N LEU A 205 2.41 13.71 4.12
CA LEU A 205 1.78 14.51 3.06
C LEU A 205 0.48 13.91 2.51
N PRO A 206 0.35 12.60 2.29
CA PRO A 206 -0.91 12.00 1.82
C PRO A 206 -2.09 12.21 2.78
N SER A 207 -1.81 12.46 4.07
CA SER A 207 -2.82 12.68 5.11
C SER A 207 -3.15 14.16 5.33
N CYS A 208 -2.39 15.10 4.76
CA CYS A 208 -2.61 16.53 4.94
C CYS A 208 -4.00 16.95 4.43
N GLY A 209 -4.75 17.68 5.26
CA GLY A 209 -6.12 18.12 4.94
C GLY A 209 -7.20 17.04 5.07
N SER A 210 -6.82 15.81 5.42
CA SER A 210 -7.77 14.74 5.74
C SER A 210 -8.13 14.76 7.23
N ARG A 211 -9.25 14.12 7.60
CA ARG A 211 -9.56 13.78 9.01
C ARG A 211 -8.76 12.57 9.52
N ASP A 212 -7.87 12.05 8.68
CA ASP A 212 -7.12 10.84 8.96
C ASP A 212 -5.93 11.14 9.89
N LEU A 213 -5.82 10.36 10.96
CA LEU A 213 -4.72 10.46 11.92
C LEU A 213 -3.54 9.56 11.54
N ARG A 214 -3.52 9.04 10.31
CA ARG A 214 -2.46 8.16 9.77
C ARG A 214 -1.05 8.65 10.06
N CYS A 215 -0.73 9.91 9.76
CA CYS A 215 0.58 10.50 10.07
C CYS A 215 0.91 10.37 11.56
N ASN A 216 0.04 10.88 12.44
CA ASN A 216 0.25 10.84 13.88
C ASN A 216 0.45 9.40 14.38
N ARG A 217 -0.33 8.45 13.86
CA ARG A 217 -0.28 7.03 14.24
C ARG A 217 1.01 6.35 13.76
N ALA A 218 1.45 6.65 12.54
CA ALA A 218 2.73 6.16 12.02
C ALA A 218 3.92 6.67 12.83
N THR A 219 3.88 7.95 13.24
CA THR A 219 5.03 8.60 13.89
C THR A 219 5.05 8.46 15.41
N SER A 220 3.89 8.38 16.09
CA SER A 220 3.82 8.31 17.56
C SER A 220 4.53 7.08 18.14
N CYS A 221 4.51 6.00 17.37
CA CYS A 221 5.06 4.71 17.74
C CYS A 221 6.49 4.50 17.28
N SER A 222 6.94 5.28 16.29
CA SER A 222 8.26 5.12 15.69
C SER A 222 9.37 5.60 16.63
N VAL A 223 10.24 4.68 17.03
CA VAL A 223 11.45 5.02 17.81
C VAL A 223 12.41 5.83 16.95
N GLN A 224 12.52 5.49 15.66
CA GLN A 224 13.38 6.19 14.71
C GLN A 224 12.90 7.62 14.48
N PHE A 225 11.59 7.84 14.35
CA PHE A 225 11.02 9.20 14.27
C PHE A 225 11.43 10.04 15.49
N ARG A 226 11.21 9.50 16.70
CA ARG A 226 11.56 10.21 17.94
C ARG A 226 13.05 10.56 18.03
N GLN A 227 13.93 9.66 17.60
CA GLN A 227 15.37 9.91 17.58
C GLN A 227 15.76 10.98 16.55
N VAL A 228 15.20 10.92 15.34
CA VAL A 228 15.49 11.84 14.23
C VAL A 228 15.00 13.26 14.53
N PHE A 229 13.83 13.39 15.17
CA PHE A 229 13.26 14.68 15.55
C PHE A 229 13.62 15.14 16.97
N GLN A 230 14.41 14.35 17.71
CA GLN A 230 14.78 14.63 19.10
C GLN A 230 13.55 14.90 19.99
N CYS A 231 12.48 14.13 19.78
CA CYS A 231 11.26 14.26 20.56
C CYS A 231 11.55 13.92 22.03
N PRO A 232 11.05 14.71 23.00
CA PRO A 232 11.07 14.32 24.39
C PRO A 232 10.25 13.04 24.61
N ALA A 233 10.54 12.35 25.71
CA ALA A 233 9.89 11.09 26.10
C ALA A 233 8.37 11.24 26.29
#